data_AF-A0AAV8VQY6-F1
#
_entry.id   AF-A0AAV8VQY6-F1
#
_cell.length_a   1.000
_cell.length_b   1.000
_cell.length_c   1.000
_cell.angle_alpha   90.00
_cell.angle_beta   90.00
_cell.angle_gamma   90.00
#
_symmetry.space_group_name_H-M   'P 1'
#
loop_
_entity.id
_entity.type
_entity.pdbx_description
1 polymer ?
#
loop_
_entity_poly.entity_id
_entity_poly.type
_entity_poly.pdbx_seq_one_letter_code
_entity_poly.pdbx_strand_id
1 'polypeptide(L)' 'MSKVTSDTDIGKYSKFTAYLKSESRGYKPKKAAILERAHIGEFFTRACDKEYLMIKVAFIMGISVEAAN' A
#
# COMPACT_ATOMS: atom_id res chain seq x y z
N MET A 1 1.80 22.95 -18.86
CA MET A 1 1.65 21.50 -18.63
C MET A 1 3.04 20.92 -18.39
N SER A 2 3.49 20.83 -17.13
CA SER A 2 4.88 20.51 -16.80
C SER A 2 5.08 19.00 -16.75
N LYS A 3 5.99 18.52 -17.60
CA LYS A 3 6.43 17.16 -17.84
C LYS A 3 6.99 16.54 -16.54
N VAL A 4 6.34 15.51 -16.00
CA VAL A 4 6.89 14.69 -14.89
C VAL A 4 8.03 13.86 -15.45
N THR A 5 9.25 14.31 -15.21
CA THR A 5 10.47 13.64 -15.66
C THR A 5 11.07 12.81 -14.53
N SER A 6 11.10 11.50 -14.78
CA SER A 6 12.25 10.59 -14.58
C SER A 6 12.76 10.30 -13.16
N ASP A 7 12.66 9.01 -12.82
CA ASP A 7 13.76 8.19 -12.28
C ASP A 7 14.64 8.90 -11.24
N THR A 8 14.02 9.35 -10.17
CA THR A 8 14.77 9.91 -9.04
C THR A 8 15.22 8.77 -8.16
N ASP A 9 16.46 8.34 -8.35
CA ASP A 9 17.13 7.35 -7.50
C ASP A 9 17.28 7.91 -6.08
N ILE A 10 16.38 7.47 -5.19
CA ILE A 10 16.30 7.87 -3.78
C ILE A 10 17.62 7.58 -3.06
N GLY A 11 18.43 6.62 -3.56
CA GLY A 11 19.73 6.27 -3.01
C GLY A 11 20.80 7.38 -3.14
N LYS A 12 20.62 8.34 -4.05
CA LYS A 12 21.57 9.46 -4.26
C LYS A 12 21.47 10.53 -3.17
N TYR A 13 20.39 10.55 -2.39
CA TYR A 13 20.13 11.56 -1.37
C TYR A 13 20.61 11.11 0.01
N SER A 14 21.93 10.99 0.19
CA SER A 14 22.54 10.47 1.42
C SER A 14 22.09 11.21 2.70
N LYS A 15 21.95 12.53 2.65
CA LYS A 15 21.43 13.36 3.76
C LYS A 15 19.98 13.03 4.10
N PHE A 16 19.16 12.81 3.08
CA PHE A 16 17.75 12.45 3.24
C PHE A 16 17.61 11.03 3.81
N THR A 17 18.36 10.07 3.28
CA THR A 17 18.39 8.71 3.84
C THR A 17 18.91 8.70 5.27
N ALA A 18 19.93 9.49 5.60
CA ALA A 18 20.45 9.62 6.96
C ALA A 18 19.41 10.21 7.93
N TYR A 19 18.65 11.22 7.47
CA TYR A 19 17.54 11.82 8.21
C TYR A 19 16.40 10.82 8.45
N LEU A 20 15.95 10.10 7.41
CA LEU A 20 14.95 9.04 7.57
C LEU A 20 15.42 7.94 8.54
N LYS A 21 16.71 7.58 8.47
CA LYS A 21 17.31 6.62 9.40
C LYS A 21 17.35 7.17 10.83
N SER A 22 17.64 8.45 11.05
CA SER A 22 17.62 9.06 12.39
C SER A 22 16.21 9.11 12.97
N GLU A 23 15.21 9.48 12.18
CA GLU A 23 13.80 9.46 12.59
C GLU A 23 13.31 8.04 12.89
N SER A 24 13.83 7.03 12.18
CA SER A 24 13.52 5.63 12.45
C SER A 24 14.21 5.04 13.70
N ARG A 25 15.16 5.75 14.33
CA ARG A 25 15.84 5.23 15.54
C ARG A 25 14.85 5.16 16.70
N GLY A 26 14.59 3.95 17.19
CA GLY A 26 13.59 3.70 18.23
C GLY A 26 12.18 3.45 17.68
N TYR A 27 11.97 3.61 16.36
CA TYR A 27 10.75 3.15 15.71
C TYR A 27 10.73 1.63 15.72
N LYS A 28 9.97 1.05 16.65
CA LYS A 28 9.59 -0.36 16.54
C LYS A 28 8.65 -0.44 15.34
N PRO A 29 9.00 -1.16 14.27
CA PRO A 29 8.08 -1.36 13.17
C PRO A 29 6.79 -1.91 13.77
N LYS A 30 5.72 -1.12 13.70
CA LYS A 30 4.40 -1.61 14.07
C LYS A 30 4.18 -2.77 13.10
N LYS A 31 4.08 -4.00 13.60
CA LYS A 31 3.71 -5.14 12.76
C LYS A 31 2.55 -4.67 11.90
N ALA A 32 2.65 -4.85 10.58
CA ALA A 32 1.55 -4.57 9.69
C ALA A 32 0.30 -5.17 10.33
N ALA A 33 -0.76 -4.36 10.48
CA ALA A 33 -1.97 -4.83 11.12
C ALA A 33 -2.34 -6.15 10.44
N ILE A 34 -2.42 -7.22 11.23
CA ILE A 34 -2.83 -8.52 10.69
C ILE A 34 -4.21 -8.26 10.07
N LEU A 35 -4.37 -8.64 8.81
CA LEU A 35 -5.65 -8.51 8.15
C LEU A 35 -6.60 -9.51 8.81
N GLU A 36 -7.29 -9.05 9.85
CA GLU A 36 -8.23 -9.86 10.61
C GLU A 36 -9.49 -10.15 9.79
N ARG A 37 -10.15 -11.27 10.12
CA ARG A 37 -11.42 -11.64 9.48
C ARG A 37 -12.48 -10.55 9.60
N ALA A 38 -12.48 -9.79 10.70
CA ALA A 38 -13.37 -8.66 10.90
C ALA A 38 -13.16 -7.56 9.85
N HIS A 39 -11.90 -7.17 9.60
CA HIS A 39 -11.57 -6.18 8.56
C HIS A 39 -11.93 -6.68 7.16
N ILE A 40 -11.75 -7.98 6.89
CA ILE A 40 -12.16 -8.58 5.62
C ILE A 40 -13.68 -8.48 5.46
N GLY A 41 -14.44 -8.92 6.47
CA GLY A 41 -15.91 -8.83 6.45
C GLY A 41 -16.41 -7.40 6.30
N GLU A 42 -15.75 -6.45 6.97
CA GLU A 42 -16.04 -5.02 6.83
C GLU A 42 -15.80 -4.53 5.40
N PHE A 43 -14.69 -4.94 4.77
CA PHE A 43 -14.43 -4.61 3.37
C PHE A 43 -15.51 -5.18 2.44
N PHE A 44 -15.89 -6.45 2.60
CA PHE A 44 -16.93 -7.06 1.77
C PHE A 44 -18.30 -6.38 1.93
N THR A 45 -18.63 -5.92 3.13
CA THR A 45 -19.93 -5.30 3.43
C THR A 45 -20.00 -3.81 3.14
N ARG A 46 -18.93 -3.05 3.41
CA ARG A 46 -18.94 -1.58 3.35
C ARG A 46 -18.32 -1.02 2.07
N ALA A 47 -17.39 -1.73 1.42
CA ALA A 47 -16.75 -1.22 0.21
C ALA A 47 -17.73 -1.19 -0.98
N CYS A 48 -17.65 -0.13 -1.79
CA CYS A 48 -18.51 0.08 -2.94
C CYS A 48 -18.30 -0.98 -4.02
N ASP A 49 -19.36 -1.68 -4.43
CA ASP A 49 -19.24 -2.74 -5.45
C ASP A 49 -18.87 -2.18 -6.81
N LYS A 50 -19.29 -0.96 -7.17
CA LYS A 50 -18.95 -0.36 -8.47
C LYS A 50 -17.45 -0.25 -8.71
N GLU A 51 -16.68 -0.09 -7.64
CA GLU A 51 -15.22 0.08 -7.70
C GLU A 51 -14.48 -1.21 -7.32
N TYR A 52 -15.00 -1.98 -6.37
CA TYR A 52 -14.28 -3.09 -5.75
C TYR A 52 -14.85 -4.49 -6.07
N LEU A 53 -15.87 -4.61 -6.94
CA LEU A 53 -16.48 -5.91 -7.25
C LEU A 53 -15.45 -6.94 -7.74
N MET A 54 -14.59 -6.55 -8.69
CA MET A 54 -13.56 -7.46 -9.23
C MET A 54 -12.57 -7.90 -8.15
N ILE A 55 -12.18 -6.98 -7.27
CA ILE A 55 -11.25 -7.25 -6.16
C ILE A 55 -11.90 -8.19 -5.14
N LYS A 56 -13.18 -7.97 -4.80
CA LYS A 56 -13.96 -8.84 -3.90
C LYS A 56 -14.06 -10.27 -4.45
N VAL A 57 -14.39 -10.41 -5.73
CA VAL A 57 -14.48 -11.73 -6.40
C VAL A 57 -13.12 -12.41 -6.45
N ALA A 58 -12.08 -11.67 -6.86
CA ALA A 58 -10.71 -12.17 -6.91
C ALA A 58 -10.22 -12.69 -5.56
N PHE A 59 -10.53 -11.95 -4.48
CA PHE A 59 -10.18 -12.31 -3.12
C PHE A 59 -10.83 -13.64 -2.69
N ILE A 60 -12.11 -13.86 -3.02
CA ILE A 60 -12.81 -15.12 -2.74
C ILE A 60 -12.19 -16.28 -3.53
N MET A 61 -11.83 -16.02 -4.79
CA MET A 61 -11.25 -17.02 -5.69
C MET A 61 -9.75 -17.27 -5.41
N GLY A 62 -9.13 -16.50 -4.52
CA GLY A 62 -7.69 -16.60 -4.21
C GLY A 62 -6.78 -16.18 -5.37
N ILE A 63 -7.27 -15.35 -6.28
CA ILE A 63 -6.50 -14.85 -7.43
C ILE A 63 -6.05 -13.40 -7.17
N SER A 64 -4.83 -13.07 -7.59
CA SER A 64 -4.34 -11.70 -7.54
C SER A 64 -4.73 -10.98 -8.82
N VAL A 65 -5.35 -9.81 -8.70
CA VAL A 65 -5.69 -8.95 -9.83
C VAL A 65 -4.82 -7.71 -9.74
N GLU A 66 -4.09 -7.44 -10.80
CA GLU A 66 -3.31 -6.21 -10.93
C GLU A 66 -4.29 -5.05 -11.14
N ALA A 67 -4.24 -4.07 -10.24
CA ALA A 67 -5.08 -2.89 -10.33
C ALA A 67 -4.56 -2.04 -11.51
N ALA A 68 -5.33 -1.98 -12.59
CA ALA A 68 -5.07 -1.06 -13.69
C ALA A 68 -5.24 0.38 -13.16
N ASN A 69 -4.15 1.15 -13.17
CA ASN A 69 -4.09 2.54 -12.75
C ASN A 69 -3.91 3.45 -13.96
#